data_AF-A0A2T4NKW6-F1
#
_entry.id   AF-A0A2T4NKW6-F1
#
_cell.length_a   1.000
_cell.length_b   1.000
_cell.length_c   1.000
_cell.angle_alpha   90.00
_cell.angle_beta   90.00
_cell.angle_gamma   90.00
#
_symmetry.space_group_name_H-M   'P 1'
#
loop_
_entity.id
_entity.type
_entity.pdbx_description
1 polymer ?
#
loop_
_entity_poly.entity_id
_entity_poly.type
_entity_poly.pdbx_seq_one_letter_code
_entity_poly.pdbx_strand_id
1 'polypeptide(L)'
;MASGQSQAADDWNPPAHLAQPLNEVWNHVESTYGNLYGFRNYGWDQVMANRGSVNYCVRWESDAPVSAALRDRIHAALKKQFGKWMSAMVVNGKGHNAWPYTNVPVNIVGWAVKNRSTLQWSDNSVDIYAGVLDGGGSPQCAPDCGRFFHQDGDYSTCPGGAARHYDQSLWLTKGFQGGAGGDWGQRMGQEYFTGALNQENIHIYLHEVGHTFGLDDFYDWSPTGQCCFLMKAGSATQITEFDTWMLRDFWRHLKSRYGL
;
A
#
# COMPACT_ATOMS: atom_id res chain seq x y z
N MET A 1 -23.66 -20.78 -27.45
CA MET A 1 -24.42 -19.85 -26.59
C MET A 1 -23.45 -19.37 -25.52
N ALA A 2 -22.98 -18.13 -25.63
CA ALA A 2 -22.07 -17.55 -24.65
C ALA A 2 -22.86 -17.28 -23.36
N SER A 3 -22.43 -17.88 -22.26
CA SER A 3 -22.93 -17.58 -20.92
C SER A 3 -22.64 -16.12 -20.61
N GLY A 4 -23.69 -15.29 -20.54
CA GLY A 4 -23.58 -13.93 -20.05
C GLY A 4 -23.07 -13.97 -18.62
N GLN A 5 -21.83 -13.53 -18.40
CA GLN A 5 -21.37 -13.14 -17.08
C GLN A 5 -22.27 -11.99 -16.63
N SER A 6 -23.01 -12.18 -15.54
CA SER A 6 -23.78 -11.09 -14.94
C SER A 6 -22.77 -10.01 -14.53
N GLN A 7 -22.80 -8.87 -15.21
CA GLN A 7 -22.09 -7.67 -14.79
C GLN A 7 -22.47 -7.41 -13.32
N ALA A 8 -21.50 -7.34 -12.41
CA ALA A 8 -21.82 -7.17 -11.00
C ALA A 8 -22.61 -5.86 -10.86
N ALA A 9 -23.64 -5.87 -10.00
CA ALA A 9 -24.44 -4.68 -9.74
C ALA A 9 -23.52 -3.53 -9.32
N ASP A 10 -23.61 -2.39 -10.01
CA ASP A 10 -22.82 -1.21 -9.71
C ASP A 10 -23.40 -0.55 -8.44
N ASP A 11 -22.87 -0.94 -7.28
CA ASP A 11 -23.20 -0.34 -5.99
C ASP A 11 -22.37 0.95 -5.84
N TRP A 12 -22.64 1.91 -6.72
CA TRP A 12 -22.03 3.23 -6.73
C TRP A 12 -23.05 4.30 -6.37
N ASN A 13 -22.94 4.82 -5.15
CA ASN A 13 -23.84 5.86 -4.65
C ASN A 13 -23.14 6.76 -3.61
N PRO A 14 -22.19 7.61 -4.03
CA PRO A 14 -21.55 8.57 -3.12
C PRO A 14 -22.58 9.58 -2.59
N PRO A 15 -22.39 10.12 -1.37
CA PRO A 15 -23.14 11.29 -0.91
C PRO A 15 -23.12 12.41 -1.97
N ALA A 16 -24.26 13.06 -2.20
CA ALA A 16 -24.42 14.01 -3.31
C ALA A 16 -23.37 15.14 -3.31
N HIS A 17 -22.95 15.58 -2.12
CA HIS A 17 -21.92 16.61 -1.96
C HIS A 17 -20.49 16.15 -2.31
N LEU A 18 -20.26 14.83 -2.46
CA LEU A 18 -18.99 14.24 -2.88
C LEU A 18 -18.94 13.91 -4.37
N ALA A 19 -20.08 13.83 -5.05
CA ALA A 19 -20.14 13.42 -6.46
C ALA A 19 -19.29 14.33 -7.38
N GLN A 20 -19.44 15.65 -7.25
CA GLN A 20 -18.65 16.62 -8.02
C GLN A 20 -17.13 16.52 -7.70
N PRO A 21 -16.67 16.65 -6.45
CA PRO A 21 -15.24 16.62 -6.16
C PRO A 21 -14.58 15.27 -6.51
N LEU A 22 -15.29 14.13 -6.39
CA LEU A 22 -14.77 12.84 -6.86
C LEU A 22 -14.53 12.84 -8.37
N ASN A 23 -15.47 13.36 -9.15
CA ASN A 23 -15.33 13.47 -10.60
C ASN A 23 -14.17 14.41 -10.99
N GLU A 24 -13.96 15.50 -10.25
CA GLU A 24 -12.80 16.39 -10.45
C GLU A 24 -11.48 15.67 -10.19
N VAL A 25 -11.39 14.87 -9.11
CA VAL A 25 -10.23 14.02 -8.81
C VAL A 25 -9.98 13.02 -9.94
N TRP A 26 -11.01 12.28 -10.37
CA TRP A 26 -10.82 11.29 -11.42
C TRP A 26 -10.35 11.92 -12.75
N ASN A 27 -10.96 13.03 -13.17
CA ASN A 27 -10.56 13.74 -14.38
C ASN A 27 -9.11 14.24 -14.29
N HIS A 28 -8.68 14.68 -13.10
CA HIS A 28 -7.30 15.07 -12.87
C HIS A 28 -6.36 13.89 -13.07
N VAL A 29 -6.60 12.77 -12.38
CA VAL A 29 -5.80 11.53 -12.49
C VAL A 29 -5.73 11.05 -13.95
N GLU A 30 -6.88 10.99 -14.64
CA GLU A 30 -6.94 10.55 -16.04
C GLU A 30 -6.16 11.47 -17.00
N SER A 31 -6.13 12.78 -16.73
CA SER A 31 -5.35 13.74 -17.53
C SER A 31 -3.85 13.70 -17.23
N THR A 32 -3.47 13.35 -15.99
CA THR A 32 -2.08 13.35 -15.52
C THR A 32 -1.34 12.08 -15.96
N TYR A 33 -2.00 10.92 -15.93
CA TYR A 33 -1.34 9.63 -16.14
C TYR A 33 -1.68 8.99 -17.49
N GLY A 34 -0.78 9.09 -18.45
CA GLY A 34 -0.96 8.54 -19.80
C GLY A 34 -1.11 7.01 -19.89
N ASN A 35 -0.83 6.26 -18.83
CA ASN A 35 -1.00 4.79 -18.77
C ASN A 35 -1.84 4.33 -17.56
N LEU A 36 -2.76 5.16 -17.05
CA LEU A 36 -3.61 4.84 -15.89
C LEU A 36 -4.29 3.46 -15.98
N TYR A 37 -4.90 3.17 -17.13
CA TYR A 37 -5.63 1.91 -17.34
C TYR A 37 -4.74 0.74 -17.78
N GLY A 38 -3.51 0.99 -18.23
CA GLY A 38 -2.59 -0.07 -18.64
C GLY A 38 -1.57 -0.44 -17.56
N PHE A 39 -1.40 0.39 -16.52
CA PHE A 39 -0.58 0.06 -15.36
C PHE A 39 -1.22 -1.06 -14.53
N ARG A 40 -0.43 -2.09 -14.18
CA ARG A 40 -0.89 -3.36 -13.59
C ARG A 40 -0.23 -3.70 -12.25
N ASN A 41 0.29 -2.69 -11.55
CA ASN A 41 0.92 -2.90 -10.25
C ASN A 41 0.33 -2.05 -9.12
N TYR A 42 -0.88 -1.48 -9.29
CA TYR A 42 -1.55 -0.82 -8.16
C TYR A 42 -1.79 -1.82 -7.02
N GLY A 43 -1.98 -1.34 -5.80
CA GLY A 43 -2.42 -2.15 -4.66
C GLY A 43 -3.66 -3.00 -4.97
N TRP A 44 -4.53 -2.51 -5.86
CA TRP A 44 -5.65 -3.27 -6.42
C TRP A 44 -5.19 -4.54 -7.14
N ASP A 45 -4.28 -4.40 -8.10
CA ASP A 45 -3.72 -5.53 -8.86
C ASP A 45 -2.97 -6.48 -7.91
N GLN A 46 -2.36 -5.92 -6.87
CA GLN A 46 -1.62 -6.67 -5.86
C GLN A 46 -2.50 -7.62 -5.07
N VAL A 47 -3.53 -7.05 -4.43
CA VAL A 47 -4.48 -7.83 -3.65
C VAL A 47 -5.23 -8.83 -4.52
N MET A 48 -5.57 -8.47 -5.77
CA MET A 48 -6.26 -9.38 -6.69
C MET A 48 -5.39 -10.56 -7.11
N ALA A 49 -4.13 -10.32 -7.50
CA ALA A 49 -3.20 -11.40 -7.85
C ALA A 49 -2.93 -12.36 -6.68
N ASN A 50 -2.91 -11.82 -5.45
CA ASN A 50 -2.66 -12.58 -4.22
C ASN A 50 -3.94 -13.07 -3.53
N ARG A 51 -5.07 -13.08 -4.26
CA ARG A 51 -6.35 -13.64 -3.81
C ARG A 51 -6.78 -13.11 -2.43
N GLY A 52 -6.60 -11.81 -2.21
CA GLY A 52 -7.07 -11.13 -1.00
C GLY A 52 -6.02 -10.98 0.09
N SER A 53 -4.73 -11.00 -0.24
CA SER A 53 -3.66 -10.68 0.71
C SER A 53 -2.60 -9.79 0.09
N VAL A 54 -1.69 -9.26 0.90
CA VAL A 54 -0.51 -8.54 0.43
C VAL A 54 0.71 -8.97 1.25
N ASN A 55 1.85 -9.11 0.59
CA ASN A 55 3.11 -9.47 1.21
C ASN A 55 4.03 -8.25 1.27
N TYR A 56 4.62 -8.02 2.43
CA TYR A 56 5.52 -6.91 2.72
C TYR A 56 6.93 -7.40 3.02
N CYS A 57 7.93 -6.64 2.57
CA CYS A 57 9.30 -6.76 3.03
C CYS A 57 9.80 -5.44 3.64
N VAL A 58 10.33 -5.49 4.86
CA VAL A 58 10.83 -4.30 5.56
C VAL A 58 12.28 -4.05 5.18
N ARG A 59 12.59 -2.85 4.69
CA ARG A 59 13.96 -2.36 4.48
C ARG A 59 14.33 -1.43 5.62
N TRP A 60 15.24 -1.88 6.48
CA TRP A 60 15.74 -1.09 7.61
C TRP A 60 17.03 -0.38 7.20
N GLU A 61 16.90 0.85 6.70
CA GLU A 61 18.01 1.70 6.25
C GLU A 61 18.52 2.56 7.43
N SER A 62 18.89 1.88 8.52
CA SER A 62 19.43 2.48 9.74
C SER A 62 20.39 1.52 10.43
N ASP A 63 21.39 2.06 11.13
CA ASP A 63 22.29 1.28 11.98
C ASP A 63 21.73 1.07 13.40
N ALA A 64 20.57 1.66 13.71
CA ALA A 64 19.93 1.49 15.02
C ALA A 64 19.53 0.03 15.24
N PRO A 65 19.78 -0.53 16.43
CA PRO A 65 19.49 -1.93 16.72
C PRO A 65 17.99 -2.21 16.72
N VAL A 66 17.60 -3.38 16.23
CA VAL A 66 16.21 -3.84 16.19
C VAL A 66 16.06 -5.07 17.06
N SER A 67 15.35 -4.94 18.19
CA SER A 67 14.96 -6.07 19.03
C SER A 67 13.78 -6.83 18.41
N ALA A 68 13.56 -8.09 18.81
CA ALA A 68 12.37 -8.85 18.42
C ALA A 68 11.07 -8.09 18.77
N ALA A 69 11.02 -7.47 19.95
CA ALA A 69 9.86 -6.69 20.38
C ALA A 69 9.61 -5.46 19.49
N LEU A 70 10.67 -4.77 19.03
CA LEU A 70 10.51 -3.66 18.08
C LEU A 70 10.01 -4.16 16.72
N ARG A 71 10.59 -5.27 16.21
CA ARG A 71 10.13 -5.92 14.98
C ARG A 71 8.64 -6.24 15.05
N ASP A 72 8.19 -6.89 16.13
CA ASP A 72 6.79 -7.32 16.26
C ASP A 72 5.83 -6.12 16.35
N ARG A 73 6.25 -5.04 17.01
CA ARG A 73 5.49 -3.78 17.03
C ARG A 73 5.41 -3.13 15.64
N ILE A 74 6.49 -3.15 14.86
CA ILE A 74 6.49 -2.68 13.47
C ILE A 74 5.54 -3.52 12.62
N HIS A 75 5.57 -4.85 12.74
CA HIS A 75 4.66 -5.74 12.02
C HIS A 75 3.20 -5.46 12.39
N ALA A 76 2.89 -5.34 13.68
CA ALA A 76 1.54 -5.05 14.14
C ALA A 76 1.03 -3.69 13.65
N ALA A 77 1.86 -2.65 13.72
CA ALA A 77 1.54 -1.33 13.21
C ALA A 77 1.29 -1.37 11.70
N LEU A 78 2.19 -1.98 10.92
CA LEU A 78 2.05 -2.11 9.48
C LEU A 78 0.72 -2.79 9.09
N LYS A 79 0.42 -3.94 9.69
CA LYS A 79 -0.84 -4.67 9.48
C LYS A 79 -2.07 -3.81 9.81
N LYS A 80 -2.05 -3.14 10.96
CA LYS A 80 -3.14 -2.27 11.41
C LYS A 80 -3.37 -1.11 10.46
N GLN A 81 -2.31 -0.39 10.08
CA GLN A 81 -2.44 0.83 9.30
C GLN A 81 -2.87 0.54 7.85
N PHE A 82 -2.27 -0.45 7.18
CA PHE A 82 -2.73 -0.88 5.85
C PHE A 82 -4.17 -1.40 5.89
N GLY A 83 -4.52 -2.14 6.95
CA GLY A 83 -5.88 -2.65 7.18
C GLY A 83 -6.96 -1.56 7.28
N LYS A 84 -6.61 -0.31 7.63
CA LYS A 84 -7.56 0.81 7.64
C LYS A 84 -8.06 1.15 6.23
N TRP A 85 -7.17 1.18 5.24
CA TRP A 85 -7.57 1.38 3.83
C TRP A 85 -8.45 0.22 3.32
N MET A 86 -8.11 -1.02 3.68
CA MET A 86 -8.92 -2.19 3.30
C MET A 86 -10.28 -2.21 3.97
N SER A 87 -10.36 -1.76 5.22
CA SER A 87 -11.63 -1.58 5.93
C SER A 87 -12.51 -0.51 5.28
N ALA A 88 -11.92 0.51 4.64
CA ALA A 88 -12.65 1.55 3.92
C ALA A 88 -13.45 0.99 2.73
N MET A 89 -13.04 -0.16 2.18
CA MET A 89 -13.76 -0.87 1.12
C MET A 89 -14.89 -1.76 1.63
N VAL A 90 -15.13 -1.86 2.94
CA VAL A 90 -16.16 -2.75 3.51
C VAL A 90 -17.33 -1.92 4.05
N VAL A 91 -18.54 -2.26 3.60
CA VAL A 91 -19.80 -1.66 4.05
C VAL A 91 -20.74 -2.78 4.51
N ASN A 92 -21.24 -2.70 5.75
CA ASN A 92 -22.15 -3.69 6.33
C ASN A 92 -21.64 -5.15 6.21
N GLY A 93 -20.33 -5.34 6.38
CA GLY A 93 -19.69 -6.66 6.32
C GLY A 93 -19.51 -7.22 4.90
N LYS A 94 -19.72 -6.42 3.85
CA LYS A 94 -19.50 -6.80 2.44
C LYS A 94 -18.55 -5.82 1.77
N GLY A 95 -17.80 -6.29 0.77
CA GLY A 95 -17.01 -5.39 -0.06
C GLY A 95 -17.91 -4.48 -0.90
N HIS A 96 -17.58 -3.20 -0.96
CA HIS A 96 -18.29 -2.17 -1.69
C HIS A 96 -18.04 -2.30 -3.19
N ASN A 97 -19.08 -2.06 -4.00
CA ASN A 97 -19.01 -2.04 -5.46
C ASN A 97 -18.25 -3.23 -6.09
N ALA A 98 -18.68 -4.45 -5.74
CA ALA A 98 -18.10 -5.72 -6.19
C ALA A 98 -16.66 -6.01 -5.72
N TRP A 99 -16.12 -5.24 -4.78
CA TRP A 99 -14.86 -5.60 -4.12
C TRP A 99 -15.01 -6.99 -3.43
N PRO A 100 -14.16 -7.99 -3.74
CA PRO A 100 -14.44 -9.37 -3.34
C PRO A 100 -13.96 -9.72 -1.93
N TYR A 101 -13.23 -8.83 -1.24
CA TYR A 101 -12.58 -9.14 0.03
C TYR A 101 -13.14 -8.32 1.19
N THR A 102 -13.51 -8.97 2.29
CA THR A 102 -13.92 -8.31 3.54
C THR A 102 -12.79 -8.19 4.54
N ASN A 103 -11.68 -8.89 4.28
CA ASN A 103 -10.44 -8.83 5.04
C ASN A 103 -9.28 -9.06 4.07
N VAL A 104 -8.21 -8.27 4.22
CA VAL A 104 -6.99 -8.40 3.42
C VAL A 104 -5.81 -8.54 4.37
N PRO A 105 -5.36 -9.78 4.66
CA PRO A 105 -4.20 -10.00 5.51
C PRO A 105 -2.93 -9.39 4.91
N VAL A 106 -2.13 -8.76 5.77
CA VAL A 106 -0.79 -8.26 5.45
C VAL A 106 0.22 -9.21 6.07
N ASN A 107 1.02 -9.86 5.22
CA ASN A 107 2.08 -10.78 5.65
C ASN A 107 3.42 -10.07 5.57
N ILE A 108 4.22 -10.10 6.63
CA ILE A 108 5.61 -9.64 6.54
C ILE A 108 6.44 -10.87 6.24
N VAL A 109 7.05 -10.92 5.07
CA VAL A 109 7.77 -12.10 4.57
C VAL A 109 9.29 -11.94 4.66
N GLY A 110 9.80 -10.72 4.74
CA GLY A 110 11.23 -10.48 4.78
C GLY A 110 11.67 -9.18 5.46
N TRP A 111 12.94 -9.14 5.84
CA TRP A 111 13.64 -7.99 6.41
C TRP A 111 15.01 -7.82 5.75
N ALA A 112 15.30 -6.62 5.27
CA ALA A 112 16.61 -6.24 4.76
C ALA A 112 17.33 -5.31 5.72
N VAL A 113 18.61 -5.59 5.96
CA VAL A 113 19.52 -4.79 6.79
C VAL A 113 20.90 -4.74 6.16
N LYS A 114 21.64 -3.66 6.41
CA LYS A 114 23.02 -3.59 5.93
C LYS A 114 23.92 -4.60 6.64
N ASN A 115 23.80 -4.68 7.97
CA ASN A 115 24.58 -5.58 8.81
C ASN A 115 23.64 -6.51 9.60
N ARG A 116 23.92 -7.82 9.60
CA ARG A 116 23.09 -8.80 10.34
C ARG A 116 23.04 -8.53 11.84
N SER A 117 24.12 -7.95 12.39
CA SER A 117 24.26 -7.57 13.80
C SER A 117 23.30 -6.46 14.22
N THR A 118 22.71 -5.70 13.29
CA THR A 118 21.66 -4.72 13.58
C THR A 118 20.41 -5.38 14.15
N LEU A 119 20.11 -6.63 13.74
CA LEU A 119 18.96 -7.38 14.23
C LEU A 119 19.35 -8.19 15.48
N GLN A 120 18.81 -7.80 16.65
CA GLN A 120 19.03 -8.45 17.95
C GLN A 120 18.10 -9.64 18.18
N TRP A 121 17.80 -10.37 17.12
CA TRP A 121 16.94 -11.55 17.11
C TRP A 121 17.40 -12.51 16.01
N SER A 122 17.04 -13.78 16.12
CA SER A 122 17.53 -14.85 15.24
C SER A 122 16.51 -15.96 14.97
N ASP A 123 15.23 -15.72 15.25
CA ASP A 123 14.17 -16.64 14.84
C ASP A 123 13.97 -16.63 13.31
N ASN A 124 13.17 -17.58 12.82
CA ASN A 124 12.88 -17.81 11.42
C ASN A 124 11.49 -17.30 11.00
N SER A 125 10.94 -16.29 11.69
CA SER A 125 9.62 -15.74 11.38
C SER A 125 9.52 -15.12 9.98
N VAL A 126 10.63 -14.62 9.45
CA VAL A 126 10.74 -13.93 8.15
C VAL A 126 12.10 -14.22 7.52
N ASP A 127 12.21 -14.03 6.20
CA ASP A 127 13.49 -14.10 5.49
C ASP A 127 14.38 -12.90 5.85
N ILE A 128 15.69 -13.11 5.94
CA ILE A 128 16.66 -12.05 6.24
C ILE A 128 17.57 -11.81 5.05
N TYR A 129 17.56 -10.59 4.54
CA TYR A 129 18.43 -10.10 3.48
C TYR A 129 19.49 -9.17 4.09
N ALA A 130 20.52 -9.77 4.68
CA ALA A 130 21.64 -9.01 5.25
C ALA A 130 22.72 -8.76 4.20
N GLY A 131 23.12 -7.50 4.02
CA GLY A 131 24.20 -7.12 3.09
C GLY A 131 23.81 -7.12 1.61
N VAL A 132 22.53 -7.35 1.28
CA VAL A 132 21.99 -7.13 -0.06
C VAL A 132 21.68 -5.65 -0.19
N LEU A 133 22.43 -4.94 -1.05
CA LEU A 133 22.34 -3.48 -1.18
C LEU A 133 21.83 -3.10 -2.57
N ASP A 134 21.08 -1.99 -2.65
CA ASP A 134 20.73 -1.34 -3.90
C ASP A 134 21.92 -0.56 -4.49
N GLY A 135 21.72 0.03 -5.68
CA GLY A 135 22.76 0.84 -6.34
C GLY A 135 23.20 2.08 -5.55
N GLY A 136 22.41 2.52 -4.56
CA GLY A 136 22.75 3.61 -3.63
C GLY A 136 23.42 3.13 -2.34
N GLY A 137 23.67 1.82 -2.18
CA GLY A 137 24.28 1.23 -1.00
C GLY A 137 23.34 1.07 0.20
N SER A 138 22.02 1.22 -0.02
CA SER A 138 20.99 1.01 1.02
C SER A 138 20.53 -0.45 1.02
N PRO A 139 20.21 -1.04 2.18
CA PRO A 139 19.78 -2.43 2.23
C PRO A 139 18.45 -2.64 1.53
N GLN A 140 18.37 -3.65 0.68
CA GLN A 140 17.19 -3.99 -0.09
C GLN A 140 16.78 -5.45 0.10
N CYS A 141 15.48 -5.71 0.02
CA CYS A 141 14.97 -7.06 -0.09
C CYS A 141 15.37 -7.67 -1.45
N ALA A 142 15.36 -8.99 -1.57
CA ALA A 142 15.80 -9.66 -2.79
C ALA A 142 14.97 -9.21 -4.02
N PRO A 143 15.58 -8.58 -5.05
CA PRO A 143 14.84 -8.14 -6.24
C PRO A 143 14.10 -9.27 -6.94
N ASP A 144 14.70 -10.47 -6.97
CA ASP A 144 14.10 -11.70 -7.53
C ASP A 144 12.75 -12.08 -6.90
N CYS A 145 12.43 -11.55 -5.72
CA CYS A 145 11.19 -11.79 -5.00
C CYS A 145 10.25 -10.57 -5.00
N GLY A 146 10.67 -9.42 -5.54
CA GLY A 146 9.91 -8.19 -5.48
C GLY A 146 8.99 -8.03 -6.68
N ARG A 147 7.68 -7.87 -6.44
CA ARG A 147 6.70 -7.63 -7.50
C ARG A 147 7.00 -6.41 -8.36
N PHE A 148 7.58 -5.37 -7.77
CA PHE A 148 8.04 -4.19 -8.52
C PHE A 148 8.96 -4.58 -9.69
N PHE A 149 9.79 -5.61 -9.51
CA PHE A 149 10.70 -6.14 -10.52
C PHE A 149 10.07 -7.24 -11.41
N HIS A 150 9.05 -7.94 -10.89
CA HIS A 150 8.38 -9.08 -11.52
C HIS A 150 6.87 -8.82 -11.68
N GLN A 151 6.50 -7.80 -12.46
CA GLN A 151 5.10 -7.45 -12.72
C GLN A 151 4.40 -8.43 -13.67
N ASP A 152 5.16 -9.29 -14.33
CA ASP A 152 4.68 -10.45 -15.10
C ASP A 152 4.18 -11.60 -14.20
N GLY A 153 4.46 -11.53 -12.89
CA GLY A 153 4.12 -12.56 -11.92
C GLY A 153 5.05 -13.78 -11.95
N ASP A 154 6.18 -13.69 -12.65
CA ASP A 154 7.19 -14.75 -12.67
C ASP A 154 8.16 -14.61 -11.49
N TYR A 155 7.92 -15.42 -10.46
CA TYR A 155 8.80 -15.51 -9.28
C TYR A 155 9.67 -16.76 -9.29
N SER A 156 9.97 -17.34 -10.47
CA SER A 156 10.79 -18.56 -10.58
C SER A 156 12.22 -18.38 -10.08
N THR A 157 12.74 -17.15 -10.08
CA THR A 157 14.06 -16.79 -9.54
C THR A 157 14.03 -16.48 -8.04
N CYS A 158 12.86 -16.24 -7.45
CA CYS A 158 12.73 -16.07 -6.01
C CYS A 158 13.04 -17.40 -5.31
N PRO A 159 14.00 -17.49 -4.37
CA PRO A 159 14.37 -18.75 -3.71
C PRO A 159 13.22 -19.48 -3.02
N GLY A 160 12.21 -18.74 -2.54
CA GLY A 160 10.98 -19.29 -1.96
C GLY A 160 9.76 -19.26 -2.90
N GLY A 161 9.99 -18.95 -4.17
CA GLY A 161 8.98 -18.83 -5.22
C GLY A 161 7.90 -17.80 -4.91
N ALA A 162 6.76 -17.96 -5.59
CA ALA A 162 5.59 -17.11 -5.39
C ALA A 162 5.05 -17.10 -3.94
N ALA A 163 5.37 -18.09 -3.11
CA ALA A 163 4.93 -18.07 -1.70
C ALA A 163 5.73 -17.09 -0.82
N ARG A 164 6.95 -16.71 -1.26
CA ARG A 164 7.86 -15.82 -0.52
C ARG A 164 8.13 -14.50 -1.23
N HIS A 165 7.44 -14.22 -2.33
CA HIS A 165 7.48 -12.91 -2.97
C HIS A 165 6.91 -11.82 -2.04
N TYR A 166 7.29 -10.57 -2.28
CA TYR A 166 6.68 -9.40 -1.65
C TYR A 166 6.10 -8.46 -2.71
N ASP A 167 4.93 -7.89 -2.42
CA ASP A 167 4.29 -6.88 -3.26
C ASP A 167 4.78 -5.47 -2.91
N GLN A 168 4.97 -5.24 -1.62
CA GLN A 168 5.23 -3.92 -1.04
C GLN A 168 6.52 -3.95 -0.22
N SER A 169 7.23 -2.83 -0.21
CA SER A 169 8.41 -2.67 0.64
C SER A 169 8.29 -1.46 1.55
N LEU A 170 8.42 -1.67 2.87
CA LEU A 170 8.45 -0.58 3.86
C LEU A 170 9.89 -0.16 4.12
N TRP A 171 10.30 1.02 3.66
CA TRP A 171 11.64 1.55 3.84
C TRP A 171 11.64 2.49 5.03
N LEU A 172 12.34 2.08 6.09
CA LEU A 172 12.53 2.87 7.29
C LEU A 172 13.94 3.47 7.24
N THR A 173 14.02 4.70 6.76
CA THR A 173 15.28 5.38 6.45
C THR A 173 15.68 6.35 7.54
N LYS A 174 16.89 6.17 8.09
CA LYS A 174 17.45 7.07 9.10
C LYS A 174 17.53 8.50 8.57
N GLY A 175 16.96 9.45 9.32
CA GLY A 175 17.02 10.88 9.00
C GLY A 175 16.20 11.33 7.79
N PHE A 176 15.48 10.43 7.10
CA PHE A 176 14.58 10.81 6.02
C PHE A 176 13.41 11.64 6.55
N GLN A 177 13.11 12.74 5.87
CA GLN A 177 12.03 13.66 6.23
C GLN A 177 10.86 13.50 5.26
N GLY A 178 9.64 13.54 5.78
CA GLY A 178 8.43 13.29 5.00
C GLY A 178 8.22 11.81 4.69
N GLY A 179 7.47 11.56 3.61
CA GLY A 179 7.18 10.23 3.10
C GLY A 179 7.26 10.20 1.57
N ALA A 180 7.35 8.98 1.02
CA ALA A 180 7.15 8.70 -0.39
C ALA A 180 6.50 7.34 -0.53
N GLY A 181 5.54 7.19 -1.44
CA GLY A 181 4.75 5.99 -1.57
C GLY A 181 4.36 5.70 -3.01
N GLY A 182 3.94 4.47 -3.26
CA GLY A 182 3.48 4.05 -4.58
C GLY A 182 3.26 2.55 -4.68
N ASP A 183 3.34 2.06 -5.91
CA ASP A 183 3.15 0.65 -6.25
C ASP A 183 4.22 -0.28 -5.66
N TRP A 184 5.41 0.24 -5.36
CA TRP A 184 6.54 -0.54 -4.82
C TRP A 184 6.55 -0.63 -3.30
N GLY A 185 5.80 0.23 -2.58
CA GLY A 185 5.98 0.37 -1.15
C GLY A 185 5.79 1.78 -0.60
N GLN A 186 6.30 1.97 0.60
CA GLN A 186 6.33 3.25 1.30
C GLN A 186 7.72 3.47 1.89
N ARG A 187 8.20 4.70 1.87
CA ARG A 187 9.44 5.16 2.52
C ARG A 187 9.13 6.30 3.46
N MET A 188 9.74 6.29 4.63
CA MET A 188 9.67 7.38 5.60
C MET A 188 10.83 7.34 6.58
N GLY A 189 10.93 8.38 7.42
CA GLY A 189 11.87 8.43 8.52
C GLY A 189 11.73 7.24 9.47
N GLN A 190 12.82 6.53 9.72
CA GLN A 190 12.86 5.43 10.69
C GLN A 190 12.46 5.90 12.09
N GLU A 191 12.96 7.07 12.50
CA GLU A 191 12.69 7.69 13.78
C GLU A 191 11.22 8.09 13.90
N TYR A 192 10.64 8.64 12.83
CA TYR A 192 9.22 8.99 12.76
C TYR A 192 8.34 7.74 12.95
N PHE A 193 8.54 6.71 12.13
CA PHE A 193 7.67 5.53 12.15
C PHE A 193 7.75 4.81 13.50
N THR A 194 8.96 4.63 14.03
CA THR A 194 9.17 3.98 15.33
C THR A 194 8.62 4.79 16.51
N GLY A 195 8.71 6.12 16.46
CA GLY A 195 8.09 7.02 17.43
C GLY A 195 6.55 7.01 17.36
N ALA A 196 5.98 6.70 16.20
CA ALA A 196 4.54 6.68 15.96
C ALA A 196 3.87 5.32 16.20
N LEU A 197 4.60 4.25 16.55
CA LEU A 197 4.07 2.87 16.65
C LEU A 197 2.85 2.70 17.59
N ASN A 198 2.68 3.61 18.56
CA ASN A 198 1.55 3.56 19.50
C ASN A 198 0.38 4.47 19.09
N GLN A 199 0.51 5.22 18.00
CA GLN A 199 -0.53 6.11 17.51
C GLN A 199 -1.65 5.32 16.86
N GLU A 200 -2.88 5.80 16.99
CA GLU A 200 -4.03 5.19 16.31
C GLU A 200 -3.85 5.26 14.79
N ASN A 201 -3.39 6.41 14.30
CA ASN A 201 -3.14 6.70 12.89
C ASN A 201 -1.68 7.12 12.74
N ILE A 202 -0.88 6.33 12.02
CA ILE A 202 0.48 6.73 11.65
C ILE A 202 0.36 7.57 10.38
N HIS A 203 0.13 8.87 10.57
CA HIS A 203 -0.29 9.81 9.52
C HIS A 203 0.48 9.67 8.20
N ILE A 204 1.81 9.82 8.20
CA ILE A 204 2.61 9.77 6.96
C ILE A 204 2.47 8.40 6.31
N TYR A 205 2.60 7.31 7.08
CA TYR A 205 2.44 5.96 6.53
C TYR A 205 1.06 5.76 5.89
N LEU A 206 -0.02 6.23 6.53
CA LEU A 206 -1.36 6.13 5.96
C LEU A 206 -1.48 6.89 4.64
N HIS A 207 -0.90 8.10 4.56
CA HIS A 207 -0.86 8.88 3.33
C HIS A 207 -0.12 8.13 2.22
N GLU A 208 1.08 7.60 2.52
CA GLU A 208 1.88 6.87 1.52
C GLU A 208 1.20 5.57 1.04
N VAL A 209 0.38 4.91 1.87
CA VAL A 209 -0.42 3.76 1.43
C VAL A 209 -1.54 4.20 0.47
N GLY A 210 -2.04 5.44 0.56
CA GLY A 210 -2.99 5.96 -0.43
C GLY A 210 -2.43 5.93 -1.84
N HIS A 211 -1.16 6.30 -2.02
CA HIS A 211 -0.47 6.22 -3.31
C HIS A 211 -0.33 4.79 -3.84
N THR A 212 -0.21 3.79 -2.95
CA THR A 212 -0.25 2.37 -3.37
C THR A 212 -1.55 2.05 -4.11
N PHE A 213 -2.66 2.67 -3.75
CA PHE A 213 -3.96 2.49 -4.42
C PHE A 213 -4.22 3.50 -5.55
N GLY A 214 -3.20 4.27 -5.95
CA GLY A 214 -3.27 5.22 -7.06
C GLY A 214 -3.84 6.58 -6.69
N LEU A 215 -4.03 6.88 -5.40
CA LEU A 215 -4.51 8.20 -4.98
C LEU A 215 -3.40 9.24 -5.12
N ASP A 216 -3.72 10.42 -5.65
CA ASP A 216 -2.77 11.49 -5.89
C ASP A 216 -2.44 12.30 -4.64
N ASP A 217 -1.32 13.00 -4.73
CA ASP A 217 -1.00 14.12 -3.86
C ASP A 217 -1.77 15.38 -4.26
N PHE A 218 -2.12 16.21 -3.27
CA PHE A 218 -2.88 17.45 -3.49
C PHE A 218 -2.11 18.69 -2.98
N TYR A 219 -0.96 18.97 -3.60
CA TYR A 219 -0.12 20.12 -3.23
C TYR A 219 -0.64 21.45 -3.81
N ASP A 220 -0.97 21.45 -5.10
CA ASP A 220 -1.19 22.70 -5.85
C ASP A 220 -2.67 22.97 -6.16
N TRP A 221 -3.55 22.04 -5.82
CA TRP A 221 -4.98 22.17 -6.08
C TRP A 221 -5.81 21.40 -5.04
N SER A 222 -7.11 21.64 -5.02
CA SER A 222 -8.05 20.87 -4.21
C SER A 222 -9.40 20.80 -4.91
N PRO A 223 -10.10 19.67 -4.81
CA PRO A 223 -11.42 19.53 -5.42
C PRO A 223 -12.45 20.38 -4.67
N THR A 224 -13.49 20.77 -5.40
CA THR A 224 -14.50 21.74 -4.97
C THR A 224 -15.16 21.32 -3.66
N GLY A 225 -15.15 22.22 -2.68
CA GLY A 225 -15.82 22.02 -1.40
C GLY A 225 -15.14 21.03 -0.46
N GLN A 226 -13.95 20.52 -0.80
CA GLN A 226 -13.17 19.62 0.06
C GLN A 226 -11.94 20.35 0.61
N CYS A 227 -11.73 20.28 1.93
CA CYS A 227 -10.61 20.99 2.56
C CYS A 227 -9.69 20.11 3.42
N CYS A 228 -10.19 19.04 4.01
CA CYS A 228 -9.40 18.21 4.91
C CYS A 228 -9.61 16.74 4.59
N PHE A 229 -8.58 16.14 4.01
CA PHE A 229 -8.52 14.72 3.72
C PHE A 229 -7.05 14.29 3.69
N LEU A 230 -6.78 13.03 4.01
CA LEU A 230 -5.45 12.50 4.25
C LEU A 230 -4.53 12.71 3.04
N MET A 231 -5.04 12.52 1.83
CA MET A 231 -4.25 12.69 0.60
C MET A 231 -3.88 14.15 0.29
N LYS A 232 -4.50 15.12 0.96
CA LYS A 232 -4.01 16.49 1.02
C LYS A 232 -3.11 16.64 2.24
N ALA A 233 -1.82 16.39 2.02
CA ALA A 233 -0.81 16.28 3.06
C ALA A 233 -0.91 17.41 4.11
N GLY A 234 -0.98 17.02 5.39
CA GLY A 234 -1.08 17.97 6.51
C GLY A 234 -2.48 18.52 6.81
N SER A 235 -3.48 18.31 5.95
CA SER A 235 -4.84 18.81 6.19
C SER A 235 -5.71 17.90 7.06
N ALA A 236 -5.37 16.61 7.13
CA ALA A 236 -5.96 15.61 8.03
C ALA A 236 -4.90 14.60 8.45
N THR A 237 -5.06 13.97 9.62
CA THR A 237 -4.10 12.99 10.17
C THR A 237 -4.62 11.55 10.15
N GLN A 238 -5.77 11.33 9.51
CA GLN A 238 -6.47 10.05 9.42
C GLN A 238 -7.27 9.96 8.12
N ILE A 239 -7.57 8.74 7.67
CA ILE A 239 -8.45 8.49 6.51
C ILE A 239 -9.82 9.11 6.82
N THR A 240 -10.27 10.00 5.95
CA THR A 240 -11.56 10.68 6.04
C THR A 240 -12.62 10.01 5.17
N GLU A 241 -13.85 10.52 5.22
CA GLU A 241 -14.91 10.10 4.30
C GLU A 241 -14.52 10.37 2.85
N PHE A 242 -13.90 11.52 2.55
CA PHE A 242 -13.52 11.84 1.18
C PHE A 242 -12.40 10.91 0.68
N ASP A 243 -11.39 10.60 1.50
CA ASP A 243 -10.36 9.60 1.16
C ASP A 243 -10.98 8.22 0.88
N THR A 244 -11.94 7.81 1.69
CA THR A 244 -12.66 6.54 1.52
C THR A 244 -13.40 6.50 0.18
N TRP A 245 -14.07 7.58 -0.21
CA TRP A 245 -14.77 7.65 -1.48
C TRP A 245 -13.83 7.78 -2.67
N MET A 246 -12.70 8.48 -2.56
CA MET A 246 -11.66 8.50 -3.61
C MET A 246 -11.12 7.09 -3.86
N LEU A 247 -10.84 6.33 -2.80
CA LEU A 247 -10.41 4.93 -2.89
C LEU A 247 -11.45 4.07 -3.62
N ARG A 248 -12.72 4.18 -3.23
CA ARG A 248 -13.83 3.45 -3.87
C ARG A 248 -14.04 3.85 -5.32
N ASP A 249 -13.83 5.11 -5.65
CA ASP A 249 -13.96 5.63 -7.01
C ASP A 249 -12.87 5.06 -7.92
N PHE A 250 -11.64 5.01 -7.43
CA PHE A 250 -10.53 4.39 -8.16
C PHE A 250 -10.84 2.91 -8.46
N TRP A 251 -11.34 2.17 -7.46
CA TRP A 251 -11.80 0.80 -7.66
C TRP A 251 -12.93 0.69 -8.70
N ARG A 252 -13.93 1.58 -8.66
CA ARG A 252 -15.03 1.60 -9.63
C ARG A 252 -14.53 1.68 -11.07
N HIS A 253 -13.49 2.47 -11.32
CA HIS A 253 -12.90 2.62 -12.64
C HIS A 253 -12.02 1.44 -13.07
N LEU A 254 -11.45 0.70 -12.12
CA LEU A 254 -10.56 -0.43 -12.41
C LEU A 254 -11.24 -1.80 -12.38
N LYS A 255 -12.33 -1.99 -11.64
CA LYS A 255 -12.91 -3.33 -11.33
C LYS A 255 -13.19 -4.20 -12.56
N SER A 256 -13.60 -3.58 -13.67
CA SER A 256 -13.94 -4.28 -14.92
C SER A 256 -12.75 -5.05 -15.50
N ARG A 257 -11.51 -4.63 -15.21
CA ARG A 257 -10.29 -5.32 -15.62
C ARG A 257 -10.14 -6.71 -14.99
N TYR A 258 -10.92 -7.01 -13.94
CA TYR A 258 -10.96 -8.30 -13.26
C TYR A 258 -12.25 -9.10 -13.56
N GLY A 259 -13.05 -8.66 -14.53
CA GLY A 259 -14.32 -9.30 -14.89
C GLY A 259 -15.46 -9.06 -13.89
N LEU A 260 -15.41 -7.93 -13.16
CA LEU A 260 -16.40 -7.51 -12.15
C LEU A 260 -17.26 -6.35 -12.67
#